data_AF-A0A6D2IUI0-F1
#
_entry.id   AF-A0A6D2IUI0-F1
#
_cell.length_a   1.000
_cell.length_b   1.000
_cell.length_c   1.000
_cell.angle_alpha   90.00
_cell.angle_beta   90.00
_cell.angle_gamma   90.00
#
_symmetry.space_group_name_H-M   'P 1'
#
loop_
_entity.id
_entity.type
_entity.pdbx_description
1 polymer ?
#
loop_
_entity_poly.entity_id
_entity_poly.type
_entity_poly.pdbx_seq_one_letter_code
_entity_poly.pdbx_strand_id
1 'polypeptide(L)'
;MKMNSHSRPKPVEQLPKIFKLCGSPTEDYWRKLKLPPSAAFRPALPYGRRVAEMFKDLPLNVLSLWEDLFSIDPDQRGSAARALESEYFKTEPFACDPLSLPKYPPSKEIDAKIRDDEKAATTTVTKPGEARLSDSDQTRT
;
A
#
# COMPACT_ATOMS: atom_id res chain seq x y z
N MET A 1 6.83 14.08 -19.44
CA MET A 1 5.94 13.03 -18.90
C MET A 1 5.21 13.61 -17.69
N LYS A 2 3.88 13.74 -17.75
CA LYS A 2 3.09 14.21 -16.59
C LYS A 2 3.03 13.08 -15.58
N MET A 3 3.57 13.30 -14.37
CA MET A 3 3.40 12.35 -13.28
C MET A 3 1.92 12.29 -12.92
N ASN A 4 1.31 11.11 -13.09
CA ASN A 4 -0.08 10.87 -12.69
C ASN A 4 -0.17 11.05 -11.17
N SER A 5 -0.81 12.13 -10.72
CA SER A 5 -1.26 12.27 -9.35
C SER A 5 -2.32 11.19 -9.11
N HIS A 6 -1.92 10.05 -8.56
CA HIS A 6 -2.88 9.01 -8.17
C HIS A 6 -3.67 9.53 -6.97
N SER A 7 -4.89 10.00 -7.23
CA SER A 7 -5.85 10.34 -6.18
C SER A 7 -6.00 9.14 -5.26
N ARG A 8 -5.87 9.34 -3.94
CA ARG A 8 -6.14 8.28 -2.96
C ARG A 8 -7.58 7.78 -3.15
N PRO A 9 -7.81 6.47 -3.31
CA PRO A 9 -9.14 5.95 -3.55
C PRO A 9 -10.03 6.19 -2.32
N LYS A 10 -11.29 6.53 -2.56
CA LYS A 10 -12.24 6.83 -1.49
C LYS A 10 -12.76 5.53 -0.85
N PRO A 11 -13.21 5.53 0.42
CA PRO A 11 -13.75 4.34 1.09
C PRO A 11 -14.86 3.64 0.30
N VAL A 12 -15.74 4.42 -0.35
CA VAL A 12 -16.85 3.91 -1.19
C VAL A 12 -16.38 3.09 -2.39
N GLU A 13 -15.16 3.33 -2.88
CA GLU A 13 -14.57 2.57 -4.00
C GLU A 13 -13.80 1.34 -3.52
N GLN A 14 -13.37 1.33 -2.26
CA GLN A 14 -12.56 0.26 -1.67
C GLN A 14 -13.43 -0.84 -1.05
N LEU A 15 -14.50 -0.48 -0.33
CA LEU A 15 -15.38 -1.45 0.32
C LEU A 15 -15.94 -2.52 -0.63
N PRO A 16 -16.41 -2.19 -1.85
CA PRO A 16 -16.85 -3.21 -2.81
C PRO A 16 -15.73 -4.17 -3.22
N LYS A 17 -14.47 -3.72 -3.28
CA LYS A 17 -13.32 -4.59 -3.60
C LYS A 17 -13.02 -5.52 -2.44
N ILE A 18 -13.04 -5.01 -1.21
CA ILE A 18 -12.85 -5.79 0.01
C ILE A 18 -13.94 -6.86 0.10
N PHE A 19 -15.23 -6.51 -0.05
CA PHE A 19 -16.32 -7.47 0.08
C PHE A 19 -16.33 -8.54 -1.02
N LYS A 20 -15.89 -8.22 -2.24
CA LYS A 20 -15.73 -9.22 -3.31
C LYS A 20 -14.73 -10.32 -2.95
N LEU A 21 -13.72 -10.01 -2.14
CA LEU A 21 -12.69 -10.97 -1.71
C LEU A 21 -13.06 -11.61 -0.36
N CYS A 22 -13.25 -10.79 0.66
CA CYS A 22 -13.44 -11.20 2.05
C CYS A 22 -14.88 -11.64 2.37
N GLY A 23 -15.82 -11.45 1.44
CA GLY A 23 -17.24 -11.63 1.67
C GLY A 23 -17.90 -10.37 2.25
N SER A 24 -19.23 -10.32 2.18
CA SER A 24 -19.99 -9.25 2.83
C SER A 24 -20.09 -9.47 4.34
N PRO A 25 -20.11 -8.39 5.14
CA PRO A 25 -20.40 -8.52 6.56
C PRO A 25 -21.78 -9.13 6.79
N THR A 26 -21.93 -9.87 7.88
CA THR A 26 -23.19 -10.50 8.27
C THR A 26 -24.23 -9.46 8.69
N GLU A 27 -25.50 -9.85 8.68
CA GLU A 27 -26.58 -8.98 9.18
C GLU A 27 -26.38 -8.58 10.65
N ASP A 28 -25.87 -9.50 11.46
CA ASP A 28 -25.53 -9.25 12.86
C ASP A 28 -24.44 -8.19 13.00
N TYR A 29 -23.41 -8.26 12.17
CA TYR A 29 -22.35 -7.25 12.12
C TYR A 29 -22.91 -5.87 11.73
N TRP A 30 -23.79 -5.80 10.72
CA TRP A 30 -24.44 -4.55 10.33
C TRP A 30 -25.30 -3.95 11.45
N ARG A 31 -26.03 -4.78 12.21
CA ARG A 31 -26.80 -4.31 13.37
C ARG A 31 -25.90 -3.74 14.46
N LYS A 32 -24.77 -4.39 14.78
CA LYS A 32 -23.80 -3.89 15.77
C LYS A 32 -23.29 -2.48 15.42
N LEU A 33 -23.10 -2.19 14.12
CA LEU A 33 -22.63 -0.89 13.65
C LEU A 33 -23.70 0.22 13.74
N LYS A 34 -24.97 -0.10 14.04
CA LYS A 34 -26.08 0.86 14.15
C LYS A 34 -26.25 1.75 12.92
N LEU A 35 -25.96 1.20 11.75
CA LEU A 35 -26.05 1.92 10.49
C LEU A 35 -27.45 1.77 9.87
N PRO A 36 -27.93 2.77 9.12
CA PRO A 36 -29.17 2.64 8.37
C PRO A 36 -29.03 1.55 7.30
N PRO A 37 -30.08 0.76 7.03
CA PRO A 37 -30.05 -0.25 5.96
C PRO A 37 -29.71 0.31 4.57
N SER A 38 -29.98 1.60 4.35
CA SER A 38 -29.70 2.35 3.11
C SER A 38 -28.29 2.96 3.04
N ALA A 39 -27.39 2.61 3.96
CA ALA A 39 -26.02 3.10 3.94
C ALA A 39 -25.36 2.81 2.58
N ALA A 40 -24.81 3.84 1.94
CA ALA A 40 -24.33 3.80 0.55
C ALA A 40 -23.23 2.76 0.25
N PHE A 41 -22.61 2.20 1.29
CA PHE A 41 -21.57 1.17 1.17
C PHE A 41 -22.09 -0.26 1.42
N ARG A 42 -23.35 -0.42 1.83
CA ARG A 42 -23.95 -1.76 1.98
C ARG A 42 -24.27 -2.31 0.59
N PRO A 43 -23.73 -3.48 0.22
CA PRO A 43 -24.01 -4.05 -1.10
C PRO A 43 -25.46 -4.49 -1.19
N ALA A 44 -26.07 -4.32 -2.38
CA ALA A 44 -27.45 -4.73 -2.63
C ALA A 44 -27.64 -6.26 -2.51
N LEU A 45 -26.62 -7.03 -2.89
CA LEU A 45 -26.55 -8.47 -2.70
C LEU A 45 -25.27 -8.83 -1.95
N PRO A 46 -25.33 -9.73 -0.96
CA PRO A 46 -24.14 -10.14 -0.23
C PRO A 46 -23.19 -10.93 -1.14
N TYR A 47 -21.92 -10.57 -1.07
CA TYR A 47 -20.81 -11.33 -1.65
C TYR A 47 -20.46 -12.52 -0.76
N GLY A 48 -20.30 -13.70 -1.36
CA GLY A 48 -19.64 -14.84 -0.71
C GLY A 48 -18.15 -14.58 -0.54
N ARG A 49 -17.55 -15.18 0.48
CA ARG A 49 -16.10 -15.11 0.71
C ARG A 49 -15.34 -15.93 -0.34
N ARG A 50 -14.24 -15.39 -0.87
CA ARG A 50 -13.48 -15.95 -2.02
C ARG A 50 -11.99 -16.10 -1.77
N VAL A 51 -11.52 -15.93 -0.52
CA VAL A 51 -10.09 -15.99 -0.15
C VAL A 51 -9.47 -17.35 -0.55
N ALA A 52 -10.02 -18.46 -0.06
CA ALA A 52 -9.56 -19.81 -0.43
C ALA A 52 -9.57 -20.08 -1.94
N GLU A 53 -10.58 -19.61 -2.68
CA GLU A 53 -10.65 -19.84 -4.13
C GLU A 53 -9.59 -19.03 -4.88
N MET A 54 -9.42 -17.76 -4.52
CA MET A 54 -8.47 -16.87 -5.20
C MET A 54 -7.02 -17.25 -4.93
N PHE A 55 -6.74 -17.85 -3.77
CA PHE A 55 -5.41 -18.23 -3.34
C PHE A 55 -5.22 -19.75 -3.22
N LYS A 56 -6.02 -20.54 -3.94
CA LYS A 56 -6.04 -22.01 -3.88
C LYS A 56 -4.69 -22.69 -4.16
N ASP A 57 -3.78 -22.00 -4.83
CA ASP A 57 -2.45 -22.50 -5.16
C ASP A 57 -1.44 -22.31 -4.02
N LEU A 58 -1.83 -21.63 -2.94
CA LEU A 58 -1.01 -21.48 -1.74
C LEU A 58 -1.12 -22.71 -0.83
N PRO A 59 -0.07 -23.01 -0.04
CA PRO A 59 -0.13 -24.04 0.99
C PRO A 59 -1.28 -23.84 1.98
N LEU A 60 -1.86 -24.94 2.48
CA LEU A 60 -3.02 -24.90 3.37
C LEU A 60 -2.78 -24.13 4.67
N ASN A 61 -1.58 -24.19 5.24
CA ASN A 61 -1.21 -23.44 6.44
C ASN A 61 -1.20 -21.92 6.19
N VAL A 62 -0.81 -21.47 4.99
CA VAL A 62 -0.90 -20.06 4.57
C VAL A 62 -2.36 -19.65 4.43
N LEU A 63 -3.14 -20.46 3.72
CA LEU A 63 -4.56 -20.21 3.50
C LEU A 63 -5.32 -20.11 4.82
N SER A 64 -5.09 -21.03 5.75
CA SER A 64 -5.72 -20.99 7.08
C SER A 64 -5.41 -19.69 7.82
N LEU A 65 -4.16 -19.22 7.80
CA LEU A 65 -3.80 -17.95 8.42
C LEU A 65 -4.48 -16.76 7.73
N TRP A 66 -4.57 -16.76 6.40
CA TRP A 66 -5.22 -15.69 5.64
C TRP A 66 -6.73 -15.65 5.82
N GLU A 67 -7.37 -16.81 6.01
CA GLU A 67 -8.78 -16.90 6.36
C GLU A 67 -9.10 -16.22 7.70
N ASP A 68 -8.18 -16.26 8.66
CA ASP A 68 -8.33 -15.49 9.91
C ASP A 68 -8.05 -14.00 9.66
N LEU A 69 -6.88 -13.66 9.11
CA LEU A 69 -6.42 -12.27 8.95
C LEU A 69 -7.32 -11.40 8.06
N PHE A 70 -7.97 -11.98 7.05
CA PHE A 70 -8.87 -11.28 6.15
C PHE A 70 -10.34 -11.33 6.56
N SER A 71 -10.63 -11.71 7.82
CA SER A 71 -11.98 -11.58 8.36
C SER A 71 -12.44 -10.11 8.37
N ILE A 72 -13.65 -9.90 7.86
CA ILE A 72 -14.39 -8.64 7.93
C ILE A 72 -14.75 -8.28 9.38
N ASP A 73 -15.18 -9.28 10.15
CA ASP A 73 -15.49 -9.11 11.57
C ASP A 73 -14.16 -9.10 12.36
N PRO A 74 -13.80 -7.99 13.03
CA PRO A 74 -12.57 -7.90 13.81
C PRO A 74 -12.53 -8.88 14.98
N ASP A 75 -13.69 -9.25 15.55
CA ASP A 75 -13.76 -10.22 16.64
C ASP A 75 -13.31 -11.62 16.17
N GLN A 76 -13.49 -11.91 14.87
CA GLN A 76 -13.10 -13.17 14.24
C GLN A 76 -11.68 -13.14 13.65
N ARG A 77 -11.06 -11.95 13.51
CA ARG A 77 -9.74 -11.82 12.87
C ARG A 77 -8.59 -12.35 13.73
N GLY A 78 -8.77 -12.36 15.06
CA GLY A 78 -7.74 -12.71 16.01
C GLY A 78 -6.68 -11.62 16.22
N SER A 79 -5.71 -11.92 17.08
CA SER A 79 -4.62 -11.02 17.45
C SER A 79 -3.31 -11.41 16.76
N ALA A 80 -2.32 -10.52 16.79
CA ALA A 80 -0.97 -10.83 16.31
C ALA A 80 -0.34 -12.02 17.04
N ALA A 81 -0.58 -12.16 18.35
CA ALA A 81 -0.10 -13.29 19.13
C ALA A 81 -0.68 -14.62 18.61
N ARG A 82 -2.01 -14.66 18.38
CA ARG A 82 -2.67 -15.83 17.80
C ARG A 82 -2.17 -16.14 16.39
N ALA A 83 -1.90 -15.13 15.57
CA ALA A 83 -1.35 -15.32 14.23
C ALA A 83 0.04 -15.99 14.27
N LEU A 84 0.91 -15.57 15.20
CA LEU A 84 2.23 -16.17 15.40
C LEU A 84 2.17 -17.63 15.87
N GLU A 85 1.07 -18.04 16.50
CA GLU A 85 0.84 -19.43 16.91
C GLU A 85 0.34 -20.34 15.77
N SER A 86 0.05 -19.79 14.59
CA SER A 86 -0.41 -20.59 13.43
C SER A 86 0.66 -21.55 12.89
N GLU A 87 0.21 -22.63 12.25
CA GLU A 87 1.10 -23.60 11.60
C GLU A 87 2.00 -22.97 10.54
N TYR A 88 1.61 -21.83 9.95
CA TYR A 88 2.43 -21.10 8.99
C TYR A 88 3.83 -20.77 9.53
N PHE A 89 3.93 -20.30 10.79
CA PHE A 89 5.23 -19.95 11.38
C PHE A 89 5.98 -21.15 11.98
N LYS A 90 5.34 -22.32 12.04
CA LYS A 90 5.87 -23.54 12.65
C LYS A 90 6.22 -24.63 11.63
N THR A 91 5.93 -24.41 10.36
CA THR A 91 6.16 -25.37 9.26
C THR A 91 7.30 -24.89 8.37
N GLU A 92 8.13 -25.82 7.90
CA GLU A 92 9.15 -25.53 6.89
C GLU A 92 8.53 -25.17 5.52
N PRO A 93 9.19 -24.32 4.71
CA PRO A 93 10.44 -23.62 5.01
C PRO A 93 10.21 -22.45 5.97
N PHE A 94 11.10 -22.32 6.96
CA PHE A 94 11.10 -21.16 7.86
C PHE A 94 11.51 -19.89 7.11
N ALA A 95 11.30 -18.74 7.76
CA ALA A 95 11.77 -17.47 7.25
C ALA A 95 13.27 -17.52 6.91
N CYS A 96 13.64 -16.91 5.79
CA CYS A 96 15.03 -16.84 5.38
C CYS A 96 15.88 -16.08 6.39
N ASP A 97 17.19 -16.39 6.45
CA ASP A 97 18.14 -15.62 7.24
C ASP A 97 18.06 -14.13 6.85
N PRO A 98 17.87 -13.20 7.80
CA PRO A 98 17.88 -11.76 7.51
C PRO A 98 19.10 -11.29 6.71
N LEU A 99 20.26 -11.94 6.85
CA LEU A 99 21.48 -11.62 6.12
C LEU A 99 21.40 -12.02 4.63
N SER A 100 20.50 -12.93 4.26
CA SER A 100 20.25 -13.34 2.87
C SER A 100 19.29 -12.39 2.13
N LEU A 101 18.64 -11.48 2.84
CA LEU A 101 17.70 -10.53 2.23
C LEU A 101 18.44 -9.50 1.35
N PRO A 102 17.83 -9.07 0.23
CA PRO A 102 18.39 -8.02 -0.61
C PRO A 102 18.53 -6.70 0.19
N LYS A 103 19.69 -6.05 0.05
CA LYS A 103 19.93 -4.73 0.63
C LYS A 103 19.38 -3.65 -0.28
N TYR A 104 18.30 -3.00 0.16
CA TYR A 104 17.74 -1.86 -0.52
C TYR A 104 18.35 -0.55 0.00
N PRO A 105 18.46 0.49 -0.83
CA PRO A 105 18.77 1.83 -0.34
C PRO A 105 17.69 2.28 0.67
N PRO A 106 18.01 3.21 1.59
CA PRO A 106 17.03 3.76 2.52
C PRO A 106 15.77 4.23 1.78
N SER A 107 14.64 3.60 2.13
CA SER A 107 13.35 3.75 1.45
C SER A 107 12.25 4.26 2.39
N LYS A 108 12.60 4.64 3.62
CA LYS A 108 11.62 5.29 4.50
C LYS A 108 11.16 6.55 3.81
N GLU A 109 9.86 6.81 3.84
CA GLU A 109 9.27 7.99 3.20
C GLU A 109 9.94 9.28 3.67
N ILE A 110 10.39 9.31 4.94
CA ILE A 110 11.18 10.38 5.53
C ILE A 110 12.55 10.52 4.83
N ASP A 111 13.28 9.43 4.67
CA ASP A 111 14.62 9.41 4.04
C ASP A 111 14.54 9.77 2.55
N ALA A 112 13.49 9.30 1.87
CA ALA A 112 13.22 9.63 0.47
C ALA A 112 12.90 11.12 0.30
N LYS A 113 12.06 11.67 1.19
CA LYS A 113 11.69 13.08 1.18
C LYS A 113 12.90 13.99 1.46
N ILE A 114 13.72 13.66 2.46
CA ILE A 114 14.95 14.41 2.78
C ILE A 114 15.86 14.49 1.55
N ARG A 115 16.09 13.35 0.86
CA ARG A 115 16.93 13.33 -0.34
C ARG A 115 16.35 14.15 -1.50
N ASP A 116 15.04 14.11 -1.70
CA ASP A 116 14.39 14.86 -2.77
C ASP A 116 14.45 16.37 -2.48
N ASP A 117 14.30 16.76 -1.21
CA ASP A 117 14.49 18.14 -0.74
C ASP A 117 15.96 18.61 -0.90
N GLU A 118 16.94 17.77 -0.55
CA GLU A 118 18.38 18.05 -0.73
C GLU A 118 18.77 18.21 -2.22
N LYS A 119 18.22 17.36 -3.09
CA LYS A 119 18.42 17.46 -4.55
C LYS A 119 17.79 18.72 -5.13
N ALA A 120 16.61 19.10 -4.66
CA ALA A 120 15.95 20.35 -5.06
C ALA A 120 16.76 21.57 -4.64
N ALA A 121 17.32 21.58 -3.41
CA ALA A 121 18.17 22.66 -2.93
C ALA A 121 19.45 22.82 -3.75
N THR A 122 20.11 21.71 -4.09
CA THR A 122 21.39 21.72 -4.84
C THR A 122 21.22 22.23 -6.28
N THR A 123 20.02 22.09 -6.87
CA THR A 123 19.74 22.55 -8.25
C THR A 123 19.57 24.08 -8.35
N THR A 124 19.37 24.78 -7.22
CA THR A 124 19.09 26.23 -7.21
C THR A 124 20.30 27.16 -7.10
N VAL A 125 21.53 26.62 -6.95
CA VAL A 125 22.72 27.43 -6.62
C VAL A 125 23.66 27.70 -7.80
N THR A 126 23.49 27.08 -8.98
CA THR A 126 24.39 27.35 -10.12
C THR A 126 23.75 28.25 -11.19
N LYS A 127 23.85 29.58 -10.98
CA LYS A 127 23.84 30.57 -12.09
C LYS A 127 25.13 31.40 -12.00
N PRO A 128 26.09 31.26 -12.92
CA PRO A 128 27.16 32.23 -13.06
C PRO A 128 26.63 33.43 -13.86
N GLY A 129 26.64 34.60 -13.24
CA GLY A 129 26.65 35.87 -13.95
C GLY A 129 28.08 36.38 -14.04
N GLU A 130 28.52 36.80 -15.23
CA GLU A 130 29.65 37.72 -15.38
C GLU A 130 29.59 38.45 -16.73
N ALA A 131 30.28 39.59 -16.78
CA ALA A 131 29.86 40.84 -17.39
C ALA A 131 30.10 40.99 -18.90
N ARG A 132 29.36 41.95 -19.48
CA ARG A 132 29.67 42.61 -20.75
C ARG A 132 30.96 43.42 -20.59
N LEU A 133 31.91 43.26 -21.51
CA LEU A 133 32.78 44.33 -21.95
C LEU A 133 32.65 44.48 -23.46
N SER A 134 32.21 45.66 -23.89
CA SER A 134 32.32 46.15 -25.25
C SER A 134 33.64 46.91 -25.38
N ASP A 135 34.45 46.54 -26.37
CA ASP A 135 35.35 47.51 -26.99
C ASP A 135 35.36 47.29 -28.50
N SER A 136 35.77 48.33 -29.19
CA SER A 136 35.28 48.80 -30.48
C SER A 136 36.31 48.53 -31.59
N ASP A 137 35.95 48.91 -32.82
CA ASP A 137 36.82 49.07 -34.01
C ASP A 137 37.30 47.81 -34.76
N GLN A 138 37.45 47.77 -36.09
CA GLN A 138 37.06 48.62 -37.23
C GLN A 138 37.45 47.85 -38.51
N THR A 139 36.86 48.22 -39.66
CA THR A 139 37.36 48.05 -41.05
C THR A 139 37.39 46.67 -41.75
N ARG A 140 36.45 46.53 -42.71
CA ARG A 140 36.68 46.45 -44.18
C ARG A 140 37.89 45.64 -44.68
N THR A 141 37.60 44.53 -45.37
CA THR A 141 38.01 44.25 -46.77
C THR A 141 37.00 43.32 -47.41
#